data_AF-X1C0V0-F1
#
_entry.id   AF-X1C0V0-F1
#
_cell.length_a   1.000
_cell.length_b   1.000
_cell.length_c   1.000
_cell.angle_alpha   90.00
_cell.angle_beta   90.00
_cell.angle_gamma   90.00
#
_symmetry.space_group_name_H-M   'P 1'
#
loop_
_entity.id
_entity.type
_entity.pdbx_description
1 polymer ?
#
loop_
_entity_poly.entity_id
_entity_poly.type
_entity_poly.pdbx_seq_one_letter_code
_entity_poly.pdbx_strand_id
1 'polypeptide(L)'
;MLMKSYKQQLAEAKKAQTKRTLVPKYHDFKTDDALIVGAFVSYATVDGQSGEKSYNQYIFDTDEGLIKFHLGSAADNEIAAQLIEGVVYAIEYEGKEEISRGRSVNKFDICEVMAPESPGAKPRKAHTDGPKVNPE
;
A
#
# COMPACT_ATOMS: atom_id res chain seq x y z
N MET A 1 -12.70 -29.53 26.98
CA MET A 1 -11.50 -29.16 26.21
C MET A 1 -10.54 -28.42 27.13
N LEU A 2 -9.29 -28.89 27.29
CA LEU A 2 -8.25 -28.12 27.97
C LEU A 2 -7.78 -27.01 27.03
N MET A 3 -7.99 -25.74 27.40
CA MET A 3 -7.41 -24.61 26.67
C MET A 3 -5.89 -24.60 26.89
N LYS A 4 -5.14 -24.56 25.80
CA LYS A 4 -3.68 -24.36 25.84
C LYS A 4 -3.38 -22.96 26.37
N SER A 5 -2.37 -22.84 27.24
CA SER A 5 -1.87 -21.54 27.67
C SER A 5 -1.26 -20.76 26.50
N TYR A 6 -1.23 -19.42 26.58
CA TYR A 6 -0.65 -18.59 25.52
C TYR A 6 0.82 -18.91 25.21
N LYS A 7 1.61 -19.29 26.22
CA LYS A 7 3.02 -19.72 26.03
C LYS A 7 3.12 -21.01 25.21
N GLN A 8 2.19 -21.95 25.41
CA GLN A 8 2.12 -23.18 24.63
C GLN A 8 1.70 -22.91 23.19
N GLN A 9 0.71 -22.02 22.96
CA GLN A 9 0.33 -21.60 21.61
C GLN A 9 1.49 -20.94 20.87
N LEU A 10 2.28 -20.09 21.53
CA LEU A 10 3.48 -19.48 20.96
C LEU A 10 4.57 -20.50 20.62
N ALA A 11 4.82 -21.47 21.51
CA ALA A 11 5.81 -22.52 21.27
C ALA A 11 5.43 -23.40 20.06
N GLU A 12 4.15 -23.75 19.95
CA GLU A 12 3.62 -24.48 18.80
C GLU A 12 3.72 -23.67 17.51
N ALA A 13 3.37 -22.38 17.54
CA ALA A 13 3.49 -21.50 16.37
C ALA A 13 4.94 -21.32 15.92
N LYS A 14 5.90 -21.24 16.85
CA LYS A 14 7.33 -21.22 16.54
C LYS A 14 7.79 -22.52 15.87
N LYS A 15 7.34 -23.67 16.37
CA LYS A 15 7.69 -24.99 15.82
C LYS A 15 7.07 -25.23 14.45
N ALA A 16 5.82 -24.81 14.27
CA ALA A 16 5.08 -24.94 13.02
C ALA A 16 5.42 -23.85 11.99
N GLN A 17 6.30 -22.89 12.34
CA GLN A 17 6.61 -21.71 11.53
C GLN A 17 5.37 -20.89 11.11
N THR A 18 4.29 -20.95 11.89
CA THR A 18 3.04 -20.21 11.65
C THR A 18 3.02 -18.83 12.32
N LYS A 19 4.18 -18.35 12.80
CA LYS A 19 4.30 -17.00 13.35
C LYS A 19 4.24 -15.97 12.21
N ARG A 20 3.37 -14.96 12.34
CA ARG A 20 3.36 -13.78 11.46
C ARG A 20 4.01 -12.62 12.19
N THR A 21 4.93 -11.91 11.53
CA THR A 21 5.47 -10.65 12.03
C THR A 21 4.45 -9.56 11.76
N LEU A 22 3.99 -8.87 12.81
CA LEU A 22 3.00 -7.79 12.69
C LEU A 22 3.64 -6.40 12.58
N VAL A 23 4.94 -6.28 12.82
CA VAL A 23 5.66 -5.00 12.76
C VAL A 23 6.14 -4.79 11.32
N PRO A 24 5.63 -3.78 10.59
CA PRO A 24 6.08 -3.52 9.24
C PRO A 24 7.49 -2.90 9.23
N LYS A 25 8.31 -3.32 8.27
CA LYS A 25 9.60 -2.68 7.99
C LYS A 25 9.37 -1.39 7.21
N TYR A 26 10.07 -0.33 7.58
CA TYR A 26 9.97 0.93 6.84
C TYR A 26 10.80 0.86 5.55
N HIS A 27 10.20 1.22 4.42
CA HIS A 27 10.86 1.37 3.12
C HIS A 27 10.94 2.85 2.75
N ASP A 28 12.09 3.25 2.22
CA ASP A 28 12.38 4.63 1.82
C ASP A 28 12.76 4.65 0.34
N PHE A 29 12.02 5.40 -0.47
CA PHE A 29 12.24 5.53 -1.91
C PHE A 29 13.42 6.48 -2.17
N LYS A 30 14.64 5.95 -2.12
CA LYS A 30 15.89 6.71 -2.28
C LYS A 30 16.55 6.56 -3.64
N THR A 31 16.28 5.46 -4.34
CA THR A 31 16.88 5.14 -5.63
C THR A 31 15.80 5.16 -6.69
N ASP A 32 16.14 5.74 -7.84
CA ASP A 32 15.39 5.52 -9.07
C ASP A 32 15.27 3.99 -9.26
N ASP A 33 14.09 3.48 -9.61
CA ASP A 33 13.73 2.05 -9.69
C ASP A 33 13.36 1.35 -8.36
N ALA A 34 13.15 2.10 -7.27
CA ALA A 34 12.59 1.52 -6.05
C ALA A 34 11.14 1.06 -6.31
N LEU A 35 10.92 -0.26 -6.24
CA LEU A 35 9.66 -0.93 -6.53
C LEU A 35 9.13 -1.65 -5.29
N ILE A 36 7.85 -1.46 -5.00
CA ILE A 36 7.10 -2.25 -4.02
C ILE A 36 5.97 -2.97 -4.73
N VAL A 37 5.92 -4.30 -4.58
CA VAL A 37 4.78 -5.12 -5.03
C VAL A 37 4.20 -5.84 -3.83
N GLY A 38 2.89 -5.72 -3.62
CA GLY A 38 2.23 -6.42 -2.52
C GLY A 38 0.74 -6.14 -2.44
N ALA A 39 0.07 -6.89 -1.57
CA ALA A 39 -1.34 -6.66 -1.25
C ALA A 39 -1.46 -5.46 -0.32
N PHE A 40 -2.32 -4.50 -0.66
CA PHE A 40 -2.61 -3.38 0.21
C PHE A 40 -3.30 -3.88 1.49
N VAL A 41 -2.76 -3.50 2.66
CA VAL A 41 -3.30 -3.91 3.95
C VAL A 41 -4.14 -2.80 4.55
N SER A 42 -3.55 -1.62 4.71
CA SER A 42 -4.20 -0.44 5.27
C SER A 42 -3.29 0.78 5.13
N TYR A 43 -3.80 1.95 5.52
CA TYR A 43 -3.00 3.15 5.73
C TYR A 43 -3.39 3.85 7.02
N ALA A 44 -2.49 4.68 7.54
CA ALA A 44 -2.75 5.57 8.66
C ALA A 44 -2.24 6.97 8.34
N THR A 45 -3.04 7.99 8.64
CA THR A 45 -2.60 9.38 8.55
C THR A 45 -1.72 9.71 9.76
N VAL A 46 -0.54 10.25 9.50
CA VAL A 46 0.43 10.69 10.49
C VAL A 46 0.53 12.20 10.41
N ASP A 47 0.36 12.86 11.55
CA ASP A 47 0.58 14.29 11.65
C ASP A 47 2.08 14.59 11.48
N GLY A 48 2.40 15.49 10.56
CA GLY A 48 3.76 16.00 10.38
C GLY A 48 4.23 16.74 11.62
N GLN A 49 5.55 16.82 11.81
CA GLN A 49 6.08 17.63 12.91
C GLN A 49 5.90 19.13 12.60
N SER A 50 5.55 19.90 13.62
CA SER A 50 5.43 21.38 13.65
C SER A 50 5.64 22.11 12.32
N GLY A 51 4.57 22.28 11.53
CA GLY A 51 4.57 23.00 10.26
C GLY A 51 4.56 22.12 9.01
N GLU A 52 4.82 20.82 9.15
CA GLU A 52 4.65 19.84 8.08
C GLU A 52 3.17 19.44 7.93
N LYS A 53 2.74 19.19 6.70
CA LYS A 53 1.41 18.65 6.42
C LYS A 53 1.35 17.19 6.88
N SER A 54 0.15 16.74 7.28
CA SER A 54 -0.13 15.33 7.49
C SER A 54 0.18 14.52 6.22
N TYR A 55 0.67 13.30 6.39
CA TYR A 55 0.94 12.37 5.30
C TYR A 55 0.42 10.98 5.65
N ASN A 56 0.19 10.14 4.65
CA ASN A 56 -0.24 8.76 4.87
C ASN A 56 0.96 7.81 4.93
N GLN A 57 0.93 6.91 5.91
CA GLN A 57 1.78 5.71 5.95
C GLN A 57 0.97 4.53 5.46
N TYR A 58 1.37 3.97 4.32
CA TYR A 58 0.75 2.79 3.71
C TYR A 58 1.43 1.53 4.24
N ILE A 59 0.66 0.45 4.35
CA ILE A 59 1.14 -0.87 4.74
C ILE A 59 0.76 -1.87 3.65
N PHE A 60 1.76 -2.58 3.15
CA PHE A 60 1.63 -3.61 2.13
C PHE A 60 2.14 -4.94 2.66
N ASP A 61 1.45 -6.03 2.33
CA ASP A 61 1.91 -7.40 2.56
C ASP A 61 2.64 -7.87 1.29
N THR A 62 3.97 -7.97 1.38
CA THR A 62 4.85 -8.35 0.27
C THR A 62 5.49 -9.71 0.55
N ASP A 63 6.20 -10.24 -0.44
CA ASP A 63 6.96 -11.49 -0.28
C ASP A 63 8.06 -11.40 0.79
N GLU A 64 8.48 -10.18 1.15
CA GLU A 64 9.47 -9.92 2.21
C GLU A 64 8.83 -9.66 3.60
N GLY A 65 7.50 -9.74 3.66
CA GLY A 65 6.66 -9.46 4.81
C GLY A 65 5.97 -8.09 4.73
N LEU A 66 5.53 -7.59 5.89
CA LEU A 66 4.87 -6.29 5.95
C LEU A 66 5.88 -5.17 5.70
N ILE A 67 5.62 -4.35 4.68
CA ILE A 67 6.38 -3.15 4.35
C ILE A 67 5.48 -1.93 4.60
N LYS A 68 6.04 -0.89 5.21
CA LYS A 68 5.39 0.42 5.35
C LYS A 68 6.22 1.52 4.70
N PHE A 69 5.55 2.49 4.10
CA PHE A 69 6.20 3.61 3.40
C PHE A 69 5.24 4.81 3.32
N HIS A 70 5.74 5.96 2.88
CA HIS A 70 4.92 7.11 2.53
C HIS A 70 5.24 7.58 1.12
N LEU A 71 4.23 8.10 0.41
CA LEU A 71 4.37 8.64 -0.94
C LEU A 71 4.49 10.17 -0.93
N GLY A 72 4.10 10.79 0.18
CA GLY A 72 4.10 12.24 0.37
C GLY A 72 2.75 12.87 0.02
N SER A 73 2.49 14.03 0.61
CA SER A 73 1.17 14.67 0.63
C SER A 73 0.53 14.96 -0.74
N ALA A 74 1.31 15.01 -1.83
CA ALA A 74 0.78 15.20 -3.18
C ALA A 74 0.09 13.92 -3.68
N ALA A 75 0.81 12.79 -3.67
CA ALA A 75 0.29 11.48 -4.06
C ALA A 75 -0.81 10.97 -3.11
N ASP A 76 -0.74 11.34 -1.83
CA ASP A 76 -1.70 10.88 -0.82
C ASP A 76 -3.15 11.26 -1.12
N ASN A 77 -3.40 12.44 -1.71
CA ASN A 77 -4.75 12.90 -2.03
C ASN A 77 -5.41 12.08 -3.13
N GLU A 78 -4.61 11.51 -4.03
CA GLU A 78 -5.10 10.82 -5.22
C GLU A 78 -5.24 9.32 -4.98
N ILE A 79 -4.27 8.73 -4.26
CA ILE A 79 -4.12 7.28 -4.18
C ILE A 79 -4.89 6.68 -2.99
N ALA A 80 -4.95 7.36 -1.85
CA ALA A 80 -5.53 6.78 -0.63
C ALA A 80 -7.01 6.36 -0.80
N ALA A 81 -7.77 7.10 -1.64
CA ALA A 81 -9.17 6.78 -1.92
C ALA A 81 -9.37 5.65 -2.95
N GLN A 82 -8.32 5.28 -3.69
CA GLN A 82 -8.39 4.30 -4.78
C GLN A 82 -7.91 2.91 -4.36
N LEU A 83 -7.08 2.81 -3.31
CA LEU A 83 -6.57 1.54 -2.83
C LEU A 83 -7.65 0.73 -2.10
N ILE A 84 -7.76 -0.55 -2.46
CA ILE A 84 -8.71 -1.50 -1.88
C ILE A 84 -7.95 -2.56 -1.10
N GLU A 85 -8.34 -2.78 0.17
CA GLU A 85 -7.68 -3.79 1.02
C GLU A 85 -7.70 -5.18 0.37
N GLY A 86 -6.56 -5.86 0.40
CA GLY A 86 -6.34 -7.19 -0.18
C GLY A 86 -6.05 -7.21 -1.68
N VAL A 87 -6.13 -6.07 -2.39
CA VAL A 87 -5.75 -5.98 -3.81
C VAL A 87 -4.23 -5.79 -3.93
N VAL A 88 -3.62 -6.43 -4.92
CA VAL A 88 -2.18 -6.33 -5.19
C VAL A 88 -1.90 -5.13 -6.08
N TYR A 89 -0.96 -4.29 -5.66
CA TYR A 89 -0.48 -3.17 -6.47
C TYR A 89 1.04 -3.25 -6.64
N ALA A 90 1.52 -2.65 -7.73
CA ALA A 90 2.92 -2.31 -7.95
C ALA A 90 3.08 -0.79 -7.81
N ILE A 91 4.05 -0.35 -7.02
CA ILE A 91 4.37 1.05 -6.74
C ILE A 91 5.83 1.26 -7.09
N GLU A 92 6.07 1.98 -8.18
CA GLU A 92 7.40 2.24 -8.73
C GLU A 92 7.72 3.73 -8.57
N TYR A 93 8.90 4.03 -8.03
CA TYR A 93 9.38 5.41 -7.93
C TYR A 93 10.06 5.85 -9.22
N GLU A 94 9.48 6.86 -9.88
CA GLU A 94 9.95 7.39 -11.16
C GLU A 94 10.85 8.63 -11.02
N GLY A 95 11.36 8.89 -9.81
CA GLY A 95 12.20 10.05 -9.53
C GLY A 95 11.41 11.26 -9.00
N LYS A 96 11.94 12.45 -9.27
CA LYS A 96 11.36 13.72 -8.81
C LYS A 96 10.91 14.58 -9.99
N GLU A 97 9.72 15.15 -9.86
CA GLU A 97 9.20 16.14 -10.79
C GLU A 97 9.32 17.54 -10.19
N GLU A 98 9.90 18.49 -10.95
CA GLU A 98 9.92 19.89 -10.56
C GLU A 98 8.55 20.53 -10.78
N ILE A 99 8.02 21.13 -9.72
CA ILE A 99 6.81 21.93 -9.74
C ILE A 99 7.15 23.41 -9.57
N SER A 100 6.15 24.28 -9.71
CA SER A 100 6.33 25.73 -9.64
C SER A 100 7.03 26.18 -8.34
N ARG A 101 7.87 27.22 -8.48
CA ARG A 101 8.64 27.87 -7.39
C ARG A 101 9.78 27.03 -6.83
N GLY A 102 10.46 26.23 -7.66
CA GLY A 102 11.66 25.48 -7.28
C GLY A 102 11.43 24.38 -6.25
N ARG A 103 10.19 23.90 -6.16
CA ARG A 103 9.84 22.74 -5.31
C ARG A 103 9.81 21.51 -6.19
N SER A 104 10.12 20.35 -5.61
CA SER A 104 9.98 19.06 -6.28
C SER A 104 9.06 18.14 -5.49
N VAL A 105 8.40 17.25 -6.21
CA VAL A 105 7.57 16.19 -5.65
C VAL A 105 8.08 14.84 -6.14
N ASN A 106 7.91 13.81 -5.33
CA ASN A 106 8.19 12.44 -5.75
C ASN A 106 7.12 12.00 -6.76
N LYS A 107 7.56 11.37 -7.85
CA LYS A 107 6.70 10.80 -8.88
C LYS A 107 6.65 9.29 -8.71
N PHE A 108 5.47 8.71 -8.82
CA PHE A 108 5.26 7.28 -8.72
C PHE A 108 4.36 6.79 -9.85
N ASP A 109 4.69 5.63 -10.41
CA ASP A 109 3.75 4.82 -11.18
C ASP A 109 3.10 3.79 -10.24
N ILE A 110 1.77 3.75 -10.24
CA ILE A 110 1.00 2.89 -9.34
C ILE A 110 -0.06 2.17 -10.14
N CYS A 111 0.08 0.85 -10.24
CA CYS A 111 -0.78 0.00 -11.04
C CYS A 111 -1.37 -1.15 -10.21
N GLU A 112 -2.65 -1.46 -10.45
CA GLU A 112 -3.28 -2.69 -9.94
C GLU A 112 -2.75 -3.91 -10.71
N VAL A 113 -2.27 -4.91 -9.98
CA VAL A 113 -1.76 -6.15 -10.55
C VAL A 113 -2.89 -7.17 -10.56
N MET A 114 -3.56 -7.30 -11.70
CA MET A 114 -4.49 -8.39 -11.93
C MET A 114 -3.71 -9.68 -12.23
N ALA A 115 -3.93 -10.72 -11.44
CA ALA A 115 -3.46 -12.05 -11.82
C ALA A 115 -4.05 -12.40 -13.20
N PRO A 116 -3.26 -12.98 -14.13
CA PRO A 116 -3.80 -13.43 -15.40
C PRO A 116 -4.94 -14.38 -15.08
N GLU A 117 -6.14 -14.04 -15.56
CA GLU A 117 -7.33 -14.83 -15.32
C GLU A 117 -7.02 -16.27 -15.75
N SER A 118 -7.06 -17.21 -14.79
CA SER A 118 -7.13 -18.61 -15.16
C SER A 118 -8.30 -18.73 -16.16
N PRO A 119 -8.11 -19.39 -17.31
CA PRO A 119 -9.09 -19.38 -18.39
C PRO A 119 -10.43 -19.89 -17.85
N GLY A 120 -11.36 -18.96 -17.56
CA GLY A 120 -12.63 -19.26 -16.89
C GLY A 120 -13.13 -18.27 -15.84
N ALA A 121 -12.31 -17.31 -15.35
CA ALA A 121 -12.82 -16.25 -14.48
C ALA A 121 -13.61 -15.21 -15.29
N LYS A 122 -14.77 -14.77 -14.78
CA LYS A 122 -15.52 -13.67 -15.39
C LYS A 122 -14.88 -12.35 -14.96
N PRO A 123 -14.62 -11.40 -15.87
CA PRO A 123 -14.01 -10.13 -15.52
C PRO A 123 -14.89 -9.39 -14.51
N ARG A 124 -14.29 -8.92 -13.42
CA ARG A 124 -14.94 -7.96 -12.52
C ARG A 124 -15.14 -6.67 -13.30
N LYS A 125 -16.37 -6.15 -13.30
CA LYS A 125 -16.68 -4.88 -13.96
C LYS A 125 -15.86 -3.77 -13.30
N ALA A 126 -15.04 -3.09 -14.08
CA ALA A 126 -14.46 -1.81 -13.70
C ALA A 126 -15.59 -0.88 -13.22
N HIS A 127 -15.42 -0.27 -12.05
CA HIS A 127 -16.39 0.66 -11.49
C HIS A 127 -16.24 2.02 -12.20
N THR A 128 -16.83 2.15 -13.39
CA THR A 128 -16.95 3.42 -14.10
C THR A 128 -18.27 4.08 -13.78
N ASP A 129 -18.43 4.57 -12.54
CA ASP A 129 -19.45 5.59 -12.25
C ASP A 129 -18.80 6.98 -12.43
N GLY A 130 -18.70 7.40 -13.69
CA GLY A 130 -18.46 8.80 -14.02
C GLY A 130 -19.70 9.64 -13.67
N PRO A 131 -19.53 10.88 -13.18
CA PRO A 131 -20.66 11.73 -12.84
C PRO A 131 -21.50 12.04 -14.07
N LYS A 132 -22.80 11.72 -14.01
CA LYS A 132 -23.78 12.13 -15.01
C LYS A 132 -23.95 13.64 -14.96
N VAL A 133 -23.43 14.33 -15.96
CA VAL A 133 -23.71 15.75 -16.19
C VAL A 133 -25.10 15.83 -16.82
N ASN A 134 -26.05 16.44 -16.12
CA ASN A 134 -27.36 16.77 -16.70
C ASN A 134 -27.17 17.96 -17.67
N PRO A 135 -27.65 17.87 -18.92
CA PRO A 135 -27.80 19.05 -19.76
C PRO A 135 -29.02 19.86 -19.30
N GLU A 136 -28.84 21.18 -19.18
CA GLU A 136 -29.93 22.16 -19.17
C GLU A 136 -30.57 22.31 -20.55
#